data_AF-A0A542N0M3-F1
#
_entry.id   AF-A0A542N0M3-F1
#
_cell.length_a   1.000
_cell.length_b   1.000
_cell.length_c   1.000
_cell.angle_alpha   90.00
_cell.angle_beta   90.00
_cell.angle_gamma   90.00
#
_symmetry.space_group_name_H-M   'P 1'
#
loop_
_entity.id
_entity.type
_entity.pdbx_description
1 polymer ?
#
loop_
_entity_poly.entity_id
_entity_poly.type
_entity_poly.pdbx_seq_one_letter_code
_entity_poly.pdbx_strand_id
1 'polypeptide(L)'
;MPATTPLDPQIRHRIAADIRVGLGRNAIARAHGVSGGTVSKIARQEGICFRDAERTASASAARQIDQAVSRARRARTLWEAFLDAPNRPDGTDTSRLRRASYALYNLDRHHNGRYPSP
;
A
#
# COMPACT_ATOMS: atom_id res chain seq x y z
N MET A 1 -24.43 -7.28 11.04
CA MET A 1 -23.05 -7.69 11.39
C MET A 1 -23.13 -8.44 12.71
N PRO A 2 -22.92 -9.77 12.77
CA PRO A 2 -22.94 -10.45 14.06
C PRO A 2 -21.81 -9.90 14.94
N ALA A 3 -22.11 -9.67 16.23
CA ALA A 3 -21.14 -9.26 17.21
C ALA A 3 -20.03 -10.31 17.27
N THR A 4 -18.77 -9.88 17.10
CA THR A 4 -17.62 -10.76 17.21
C THR A 4 -17.55 -11.27 18.65
N THR A 5 -17.62 -12.58 18.84
CA THR A 5 -17.42 -13.20 20.15
C THR A 5 -16.12 -12.65 20.77
N PRO A 6 -16.17 -12.08 21.99
CA PRO A 6 -14.98 -11.60 22.65
C PRO A 6 -13.94 -12.71 22.76
N LEU A 7 -12.69 -12.39 22.43
CA LEU A 7 -11.58 -13.34 22.55
C LEU A 7 -11.40 -13.72 24.02
N ASP A 8 -11.14 -14.99 24.29
CA ASP A 8 -10.84 -15.50 25.63
C ASP A 8 -9.74 -14.64 26.30
N PRO A 9 -9.98 -14.13 27.52
CA PRO A 9 -8.98 -13.39 28.30
C PRO A 9 -7.61 -14.08 28.40
N GLN A 10 -7.58 -15.42 28.48
CA GLN A 10 -6.34 -16.18 28.55
C GLN A 10 -5.53 -16.09 27.26
N ILE A 11 -6.20 -16.21 26.11
CA ILE A 11 -5.56 -16.06 24.79
C ILE A 11 -5.04 -14.63 24.64
N ARG A 12 -5.82 -13.63 25.04
CA ARG A 12 -5.39 -12.24 25.03
C ARG A 12 -4.12 -12.00 25.86
N HIS A 13 -4.03 -12.60 27.04
CA HIS A 13 -2.85 -12.49 27.90
C HIS A 13 -1.61 -13.15 27.26
N ARG A 14 -1.78 -14.34 26.65
CA ARG A 14 -0.69 -15.03 25.93
C ARG A 14 -0.19 -14.21 24.74
N ILE A 15 -1.09 -13.65 23.95
CA ILE A 15 -0.75 -12.74 22.85
C ILE A 15 0.05 -11.54 23.37
N ALA A 16 -0.39 -10.91 24.46
CA ALA A 16 0.32 -9.79 25.06
C ALA A 16 1.73 -10.18 25.55
N ALA A 17 1.87 -11.37 26.14
CA ALA A 17 3.17 -11.91 26.54
C ALA A 17 4.10 -12.09 25.33
N ASP A 18 3.61 -12.69 24.24
CA ASP A 18 4.38 -12.92 23.01
C ASP A 18 4.84 -11.61 22.36
N ILE A 19 4.02 -10.55 22.42
CA ILE A 19 4.43 -9.22 21.95
C ILE A 19 5.61 -8.70 22.79
N ARG A 20 5.56 -8.86 24.13
CA ARG A 20 6.61 -8.38 25.04
C ARG A 20 7.94 -9.13 24.87
N VAL A 21 7.91 -10.44 24.62
CA VAL A 21 9.14 -11.19 24.28
C VAL A 21 9.68 -10.88 22.87
N GLY A 22 8.89 -10.16 22.06
CA GLY A 22 9.33 -9.59 20.78
C GLY A 22 8.96 -10.44 19.56
N LEU A 23 7.97 -11.33 19.65
CA LEU A 23 7.50 -12.05 18.48
C LEU A 23 6.84 -11.08 17.49
N GLY A 24 7.07 -11.32 16.19
CA GLY A 24 6.44 -10.54 15.13
C GLY A 24 4.93 -10.79 15.05
N ARG A 25 4.15 -9.73 14.75
CA ARG A 25 2.67 -9.77 14.65
C ARG A 25 2.13 -10.98 13.89
N ASN A 26 2.71 -11.29 12.73
CA ASN A 26 2.23 -12.37 11.86
C ASN A 26 2.55 -13.77 12.44
N ALA A 27 3.64 -13.90 13.20
CA ALA A 27 3.95 -15.16 13.87
C ALA A 27 2.95 -15.43 15.00
N ILE A 28 2.65 -14.41 15.81
CA ILE A 28 1.66 -14.47 16.88
C ILE A 28 0.27 -14.80 16.32
N ALA A 29 -0.14 -14.14 15.23
CA ALA A 29 -1.40 -14.40 14.56
C ALA A 29 -1.56 -15.89 14.17
N ARG A 30 -0.51 -16.49 13.59
CA ARG A 30 -0.49 -17.91 13.23
C ARG A 30 -0.50 -18.83 14.45
N ALA A 31 0.27 -18.51 15.48
CA ALA A 31 0.38 -19.32 16.69
C ALA A 31 -0.94 -19.41 17.47
N HIS A 32 -1.74 -18.33 17.49
CA HIS A 32 -3.00 -18.26 18.23
C HIS A 32 -4.25 -18.40 17.35
N GLY A 33 -4.09 -18.60 16.04
CA GLY A 33 -5.23 -18.74 15.12
C GLY A 33 -6.10 -17.47 14.99
N VAL A 34 -5.50 -16.29 15.17
CA VAL A 34 -6.20 -14.99 15.13
C VAL A 34 -5.74 -14.13 13.95
N SER A 35 -6.54 -13.14 13.58
CA SER A 35 -6.12 -12.17 12.55
C SER A 35 -4.98 -11.27 13.06
N GLY A 36 -4.10 -10.81 12.16
CA GLY A 36 -3.08 -9.83 12.50
C GLY A 36 -3.67 -8.51 13.05
N GLY A 37 -4.88 -8.14 12.60
CA GLY A 37 -5.60 -6.98 13.14
C GLY A 37 -6.00 -7.16 14.60
N THR A 38 -6.39 -8.38 14.99
CA THR A 38 -6.67 -8.73 16.39
C THR A 38 -5.44 -8.55 17.27
N VAL A 39 -4.28 -9.05 16.82
CA VAL A 39 -3.01 -8.89 17.54
C VAL A 39 -2.66 -7.41 17.71
N SER A 40 -2.76 -6.60 16.65
CA SER A 40 -2.52 -5.16 16.73
C SER A 40 -3.50 -4.43 17.65
N LYS A 41 -4.78 -4.84 17.69
CA LYS A 41 -5.77 -4.28 18.59
C LYS A 41 -5.43 -4.58 20.05
N ILE A 42 -5.02 -5.80 20.36
CA ILE A 42 -4.58 -6.19 21.71
C ILE A 42 -3.35 -5.37 22.11
N ALA A 43 -2.33 -5.29 21.25
CA ALA A 43 -1.14 -4.48 21.49
C ALA A 43 -1.49 -3.03 21.90
N ARG A 44 -2.41 -2.40 21.14
CA ARG A 44 -2.89 -1.04 21.43
C ARG A 44 -3.65 -0.94 22.75
N GLN A 45 -4.52 -1.89 23.06
CA GLN A 45 -5.31 -1.90 24.29
C GLN A 45 -4.44 -2.10 25.54
N GLU A 46 -3.34 -2.85 25.39
CA GLU A 46 -2.39 -3.13 26.46
C GLU A 46 -1.24 -2.10 26.52
N GLY A 47 -1.20 -1.13 25.60
CA GLY A 47 -0.13 -0.12 25.53
C GLY A 47 1.25 -0.67 25.14
N ILE A 48 1.31 -1.78 24.39
CA ILE A 48 2.55 -2.49 24.04
C ILE A 48 2.92 -2.22 22.57
N CYS A 49 4.19 -1.94 22.32
CA CYS A 49 4.74 -1.80 20.97
C CYS A 49 5.50 -3.06 20.54
N PHE A 50 5.50 -3.34 19.23
CA PHE A 50 6.37 -4.38 18.66
C PHE A 50 7.79 -3.85 18.56
N ARG A 51 8.79 -4.67 18.94
CA ARG A 51 10.21 -4.30 18.95
C ARG A 51 10.71 -3.72 17.62
N ASP A 52 10.22 -4.24 16.50
CA ASP A 52 10.62 -3.83 15.14
C ASP A 52 9.67 -2.80 14.49
N ALA A 53 8.77 -2.18 15.26
CA ALA A 53 7.80 -1.23 14.73
C ALA A 53 8.47 -0.02 14.09
N GLU A 54 9.50 0.54 14.72
CA GLU A 54 10.24 1.71 14.21
C GLU A 54 11.01 1.40 12.92
N ARG A 55 11.74 0.27 12.89
CA ARG A 55 12.46 -0.17 11.68
C ARG A 55 11.51 -0.37 10.49
N THR A 56 10.36 -0.99 10.75
CA THR A 56 9.32 -1.19 9.72
C THR A 56 8.72 0.13 9.25
N ALA A 57 8.54 1.10 10.16
CA ALA A 57 8.03 2.42 9.84
C ALA A 57 8.99 3.19 8.92
N SER A 58 10.29 3.21 9.23
CA SER A 58 11.31 3.84 8.38
C SER A 58 11.37 3.20 6.99
N ALA A 59 11.37 1.87 6.90
CA ALA A 59 11.37 1.16 5.63
C ALA A 59 10.10 1.45 4.80
N SER A 60 8.94 1.54 5.47
CA SER A 60 7.68 1.88 4.81
C SER A 60 7.67 3.32 4.29
N ALA A 61 8.20 4.27 5.06
CA ALA A 61 8.34 5.66 4.64
C ALA A 61 9.27 5.80 3.43
N ALA A 62 10.44 5.15 3.46
CA ALA A 62 11.37 5.12 2.33
C ALA A 62 10.69 4.58 1.07
N ARG A 63 9.96 3.46 1.19
CA ARG A 63 9.23 2.89 0.05
C ARG A 63 8.13 3.80 -0.49
N GLN A 64 7.45 4.58 0.37
CA GLN A 64 6.46 5.57 -0.08
C GLN A 64 7.12 6.69 -0.89
N ILE A 65 8.30 7.15 -0.46
CA ILE A 65 9.10 8.14 -1.19
C ILE A 65 9.52 7.58 -2.56
N ASP A 66 10.05 6.36 -2.60
CA ASP A 66 10.45 5.70 -3.86
C ASP A 66 9.27 5.58 -4.84
N GLN A 67 8.09 5.20 -4.33
CA GLN A 67 6.88 5.12 -5.14
C GLN A 67 6.42 6.50 -5.64
N ALA A 68 6.58 7.56 -4.84
CA ALA A 68 6.27 8.92 -5.26
C ALA A 68 7.20 9.37 -6.39
N VAL A 69 8.51 9.11 -6.25
CA VAL A 69 9.51 9.41 -7.27
C VAL A 69 9.24 8.62 -8.56
N SER A 70 8.92 7.33 -8.45
CA SER A 70 8.58 6.50 -9.61
C SER A 70 7.35 7.01 -10.35
N ARG A 71 6.32 7.46 -9.61
CA ARG A 71 5.12 8.07 -10.20
C ARG A 71 5.46 9.38 -10.93
N ALA A 72 6.24 10.25 -10.31
CA ALA A 72 6.65 11.51 -10.92
C ALA A 72 7.48 11.30 -12.20
N ARG A 73 8.41 10.33 -12.19
CA ARG A 73 9.18 9.96 -13.39
C ARG A 73 8.28 9.45 -14.51
N ARG A 74 7.32 8.57 -14.19
CA ARG A 74 6.37 8.04 -15.17
C ARG A 74 5.49 9.16 -15.76
N ALA A 75 5.01 10.07 -14.92
CA ALA A 75 4.25 11.24 -15.34
C ALA A 75 5.02 12.06 -16.39
N ARG A 76 6.28 12.37 -16.07
CA ARG A 76 7.16 13.13 -16.96
C ARG A 76 7.35 12.44 -18.31
N THR A 77 7.65 11.15 -18.33
CA THR A 77 7.82 10.39 -19.58
C THR A 77 6.54 10.41 -20.44
N LEU A 78 5.37 10.29 -19.82
CA LEU A 78 4.10 10.34 -20.55
C LEU A 78 3.81 11.74 -21.10
N TRP A 79 4.17 12.78 -20.35
CA TRP A 79 4.05 14.16 -20.79
C TRP A 79 4.95 14.45 -21.99
N GLU A 80 6.22 14.05 -21.92
CA GLU A 80 7.18 14.17 -23.03
C GLU A 80 6.68 13.41 -24.27
N ALA A 81 6.15 12.20 -24.10
CA ALA A 81 5.59 11.42 -25.21
C ALA A 81 4.32 12.05 -25.83
N PHE A 82 3.52 12.77 -25.04
CA PHE A 82 2.36 13.51 -25.53
C PHE A 82 2.79 14.73 -26.34
N LEU A 83 3.77 15.50 -25.87
CA LEU A 83 4.31 16.66 -26.58
C LEU A 83 5.02 16.28 -27.89
N ASP A 84 5.69 15.14 -27.92
CA ASP A 84 6.38 14.61 -29.12
C ASP A 84 5.41 13.95 -30.12
N ALA A 85 4.18 13.65 -29.71
CA ALA A 85 3.24 12.97 -30.60
C ALA A 85 2.72 13.94 -31.67
N PRO A 86 2.92 13.65 -32.96
CA PRO A 86 2.48 14.55 -34.02
C PRO A 86 0.96 14.50 -34.17
N ASN A 87 0.40 15.63 -34.60
CA ASN A 87 -0.92 15.70 -35.21
C ASN A 87 -0.85 15.26 -36.68
N ARG A 88 -1.98 14.83 -37.22
CA ARG A 88 -2.11 14.69 -38.66
C ARG A 88 -2.21 16.08 -39.31
N PRO A 89 -1.87 16.22 -40.61
CA PRO A 89 -1.96 17.49 -41.32
C PRO A 89 -3.38 18.11 -41.33
N ASP A 90 -4.42 17.29 -41.18
CA ASP A 90 -5.83 17.69 -41.10
C ASP A 90 -6.26 18.14 -39.69
N GLY A 91 -5.31 18.21 -38.74
CA GLY A 91 -5.58 18.57 -37.35
C GLY A 91 -6.18 17.45 -36.50
N THR A 92 -6.36 16.25 -37.05
CA THR A 92 -6.89 15.12 -36.27
C THR A 92 -5.78 14.41 -35.48
N ASP A 93 -6.14 13.92 -34.29
CA ASP A 93 -5.19 13.22 -33.42
C ASP A 93 -4.66 11.94 -34.07
N THR A 94 -3.35 11.73 -33.99
CA THR A 94 -2.77 10.43 -34.32
C THR A 94 -3.13 9.39 -33.25
N SER A 95 -3.11 8.10 -33.61
CA SER A 95 -3.23 7.01 -32.63
C SER A 95 -2.12 7.01 -31.58
N ARG A 96 -0.99 7.68 -31.84
CA ARG A 96 0.09 7.88 -30.87
C ARG A 96 -0.30 8.98 -29.87
N LEU A 97 -0.79 10.12 -30.35
CA LEU A 97 -1.28 11.22 -29.50
C LEU A 97 -2.43 10.78 -28.60
N ARG A 98 -3.43 10.07 -29.15
CA ARG A 98 -4.55 9.51 -28.37
C ARG A 98 -4.06 8.57 -27.27
N ARG A 99 -3.12 7.68 -27.57
CA ARG A 99 -2.56 6.75 -26.56
C ARG A 99 -1.81 7.48 -25.44
N ALA A 100 -1.01 8.49 -25.78
CA ALA A 100 -0.30 9.30 -24.78
C ALA A 100 -1.29 10.10 -23.92
N SER A 101 -2.30 10.71 -24.54
CA SER A 101 -3.39 11.44 -23.87
C SER A 101 -4.16 10.55 -22.89
N TYR A 102 -4.59 9.36 -23.33
CA TYR A 102 -5.27 8.39 -22.45
C TYR A 102 -4.37 7.88 -21.32
N ALA A 103 -3.08 7.69 -21.57
CA ALA A 103 -2.15 7.27 -20.53
C ALA A 103 -1.94 8.35 -19.44
N LEU A 104 -1.90 9.63 -19.82
CA LEU A 104 -1.88 10.77 -18.90
C LEU A 104 -3.18 10.88 -18.11
N TYR A 105 -4.32 10.83 -18.80
CA TYR A 105 -5.63 10.85 -18.16
C TYR A 105 -5.80 9.70 -17.14
N ASN A 106 -5.31 8.51 -17.47
CA ASN A 106 -5.35 7.36 -16.57
C ASN A 106 -4.40 7.53 -15.37
N LEU A 107 -3.25 8.16 -15.53
CA LEU A 107 -2.33 8.44 -14.43
C LEU A 107 -3.00 9.33 -13.37
N ASP A 108 -3.70 10.38 -13.78
CA ASP A 108 -4.37 11.32 -12.87
C ASP A 108 -5.64 10.72 -12.24
N ARG A 109 -6.39 9.90 -13.00
CA ARG A 109 -7.66 9.32 -12.53
C ARG A 109 -7.47 8.03 -11.71
N HIS A 110 -6.42 7.25 -11.97
CA HIS A 110 -6.18 5.95 -11.33
C HIS A 110 -5.15 5.97 -10.19
N HIS A 111 -5.03 7.11 -9.49
CA HIS A 111 -4.44 7.10 -8.15
C HIS A 111 -5.07 6.07 -7.18
N ASN A 112 -6.19 5.42 -7.56
CA ASN A 112 -6.82 4.30 -6.84
C ASN A 112 -6.97 2.95 -7.61
N GLY A 113 -6.37 2.71 -8.79
CA GLY A 113 -6.69 1.47 -9.53
C GLY A 113 -5.66 0.96 -10.53
N ARG A 114 -5.14 -0.26 -10.28
CA ARG A 114 -4.30 -1.14 -11.12
C ARG A 114 -4.09 -0.71 -12.59
N TYR A 115 -2.81 -0.52 -12.94
CA TYR A 115 -2.35 -0.54 -14.33
C TYR A 115 -2.54 -1.94 -14.94
N PRO A 116 -3.03 -2.07 -16.18
CA PRO A 116 -2.74 -3.25 -16.98
C PRO A 116 -1.25 -3.24 -17.32
N SER A 117 -0.55 -4.32 -16.96
CA SER A 117 0.81 -4.59 -17.43
C SER A 117 0.83 -4.74 -18.96
N PRO A 118 1.97 -4.45 -19.61
CA PRO A 118 2.12 -4.60 -21.06
C PRO A 118 1.89 -6.03 -21.55
#